data_AF-A0A6N9AFS4-F1
#
_entry.id   AF-A0A6N9AFS4-F1
#
_cell.length_a   1.000
_cell.length_b   1.000
_cell.length_c   1.000
_cell.angle_alpha   90.00
_cell.angle_beta   90.00
_cell.angle_gamma   90.00
#
_symmetry.space_group_name_H-M   'P 1'
#
loop_
_entity.id
_entity.type
_entity.pdbx_description
1 polymer ?
#
loop_
_entity_poly.entity_id
_entity_poly.type
_entity_poly.pdbx_seq_one_letter_code
_entity_poly.pdbx_strand_id
1 'polypeptide(L)' 'MASHKLKVLVAGCGHMGTSHARAYHSMDTFEIVGLVSRTPGSRDRL' A
#
# COMPACT_ATOMS: atom_id res chain seq x y z
N MET A 1 1.77 24.46 7.20
CA MET A 1 0.46 23.81 6.88
C MET A 1 0.67 22.32 6.95
N ALA A 2 -0.11 21.58 7.73
CA ALA A 2 0.04 20.13 7.81
C ALA A 2 -0.42 19.52 6.48
N SER A 3 0.52 18.94 5.73
CA SER A 3 0.19 18.10 4.58
C SER A 3 -0.41 16.80 5.12
N HIS A 4 -1.74 16.72 5.17
CA HIS A 4 -2.42 15.51 5.60
C HIS A 4 -2.35 14.47 4.48
N LYS A 5 -1.43 13.51 4.63
CA LYS A 5 -1.35 12.36 3.75
C LYS A 5 -2.64 11.54 3.82
N LEU A 6 -3.08 11.02 2.68
CA LEU A 6 -4.19 10.08 2.59
C LEU A 6 -3.73 8.70 3.09
N LYS A 7 -4.38 8.21 4.14
CA LYS A 7 -4.09 6.90 4.73
C LYS A 7 -4.76 5.80 3.91
N VAL A 8 -3.95 4.85 3.44
CA VAL A 8 -4.38 3.78 2.53
C VAL A 8 -4.08 2.41 3.12
N LEU A 9 -5.07 1.53 3.09
CA LEU A 9 -4.94 0.10 3.36
C LEU A 9 -5.03 -0.64 2.02
N VAL A 10 -4.01 -1.43 1.68
CA VAL A 10 -4.03 -2.23 0.44
C VAL A 10 -4.54 -3.63 0.76
N ALA A 11 -5.74 -3.97 0.28
CA ALA A 11 -6.35 -5.28 0.43
C ALA A 11 -6.14 -6.14 -0.82
N GLY A 12 -5.28 -7.15 -0.69
CA GLY A 12 -4.83 -8.05 -1.74
C GLY A 12 -3.47 -7.65 -2.30
N CYS A 13 -2.47 -8.53 -2.18
CA CYS A 13 -1.09 -8.30 -2.65
C CYS A 13 -0.76 -9.13 -3.91
N GLY A 14 -1.70 -9.19 -4.86
CA GLY A 14 -1.47 -9.71 -6.21
C GLY A 14 -0.84 -8.66 -7.14
N HIS A 15 -0.81 -8.89 -8.45
CA HIS A 15 -0.21 -7.93 -9.40
C HIS A 15 -0.77 -6.51 -9.27
N MET A 16 -2.10 -6.36 -9.25
CA MET A 16 -2.76 -5.06 -9.11
C MET A 16 -2.48 -4.41 -7.76
N GLY A 17 -2.62 -5.16 -6.66
CA GLY A 17 -2.38 -4.62 -5.33
C GLY A 17 -0.94 -4.14 -5.14
N THR A 18 0.03 -4.92 -5.63
CA THR A 18 1.44 -4.56 -5.61
C THR A 18 1.76 -3.33 -6.45
N SER A 19 1.18 -3.20 -7.65
CA SER A 19 1.41 -2.00 -8.48
C SER A 19 0.84 -0.74 -7.81
N HIS A 20 -0.33 -0.83 -7.18
CA HIS A 20 -0.91 0.29 -6.43
C HIS A 20 -0.11 0.62 -5.17
N ALA A 21 0.32 -0.38 -4.40
CA ALA A 21 1.15 -0.18 -3.22
C ALA A 21 2.46 0.56 -3.58
N ARG A 22 3.14 0.17 -4.66
CA ARG A 22 4.35 0.86 -5.13
C ARG A 22 4.07 2.29 -5.57
N ALA A 23 2.99 2.51 -6.31
CA ALA A 23 2.59 3.85 -6.74
C ALA A 23 2.30 4.76 -5.53
N TYR A 24 1.49 4.29 -4.57
CA TYR A 24 1.17 5.05 -3.35
C TYR A 24 2.40 5.31 -2.49
N HIS A 25 3.34 4.35 -2.40
CA HIS A 25 4.59 4.58 -1.68
C HIS A 25 5.46 5.67 -2.34
N SER A 26 5.44 5.77 -3.66
CA SER A 26 6.22 6.78 -4.40
C SER A 26 5.63 8.19 -4.39
N MET A 27 4.38 8.34 -3.94
CA MET A 27 3.64 9.61 -3.95
C MET A 27 3.52 10.18 -2.55
N ASP A 28 4.05 11.38 -2.32
CA ASP A 28 4.02 12.04 -1.00
C ASP A 28 2.61 12.32 -0.46
N THR A 29 1.62 12.30 -1.33
CA THR A 29 0.19 12.45 -0.99
C THR A 29 -0.34 11.27 -0.17
N PHE A 30 0.30 10.11 -0.19
CA PHE A 30 -0.23 8.89 0.42
C PHE A 30 0.67 8.34 1.53
N GLU A 31 0.01 7.67 2.48
CA GLU A 31 0.63 6.91 3.56
C GLU A 31 0.00 5.52 3.57
N ILE A 32 0.78 4.48 3.27
CA ILE A 32 0.31 3.10 3.41
C ILE A 32 0.36 2.73 4.88
N VAL A 33 -0.81 2.47 5.46
CA VAL A 33 -0.95 2.11 6.88
C VAL A 33 -1.11 0.60 7.09
N GLY A 34 -1.19 -0.18 6.02
CA GLY A 34 -1.18 -1.63 6.11
C GLY A 34 -1.33 -2.34 4.76
N LEU A 35 -0.90 -3.61 4.76
CA LEU A 35 -1.04 -4.56 3.66
C LEU A 35 -1.80 -5.79 4.16
N VAL A 36 -2.89 -6.14 3.49
CA VAL A 36 -3.73 -7.29 3.82
C VAL A 36 -3.67 -8.29 2.68
N SER A 37 -3.41 -9.55 3.01
CA SER A 37 -3.42 -10.64 2.05
C SER A 37 -3.99 -11.90 2.68
N ARG A 38 -4.56 -12.79 1.85
CA ARG A 38 -5.06 -14.10 2.31
C ARG A 38 -3.93 -14.98 2.87
N THR A 39 -2.73 -14.86 2.30
CA THR A 39 -1.54 -15.58 2.75
C THR A 39 -0.37 -14.61 2.95
N PRO A 40 0.48 -14.81 3.98
CA PRO A 40 1.56 -13.88 4.31
C PRO A 40 2.55 -13.66 3.16
N GLY A 41 2.95 -14.73 2.45
CA GLY A 41 4.01 -14.64 1.44
C GLY A 41 3.75 -13.64 0.31
N SER A 42 2.50 -13.25 0.05
CA SER A 42 2.22 -12.20 -0.94
C SER A 42 2.49 -10.77 -0.43
N ARG A 43 2.23 -10.48 0.85
CA ARG A 43 2.54 -9.17 1.46
C ARG A 43 3.98 -9.07 1.94
N ASP A 44 4.62 -10.18 2.32
CA ASP A 44 5.99 -10.18 2.84
C ASP A 44 7.05 -9.89 1.74
N ARG A 45 6.64 -9.92 0.46
CA ARG A 45 7.49 -9.58 -0.71
C ARG A 45 7.41 -8.10 -1.11
N LEU A 46 6.57 -7.32 -0.44
CA LEU A 46 6.35 -5.89 -0.66
C LEU A 46 7.13 -5.06 0.34
#